data_AF-A0A0D1L1I1-F1
#
_entry.id   AF-A0A0D1L1I1-F1
#
_cell.length_a   1.000
_cell.length_b   1.000
_cell.length_c   1.000
_cell.angle_alpha   90.00
_cell.angle_beta   90.00
_cell.angle_gamma   90.00
#
_symmetry.space_group_name_H-M   'P 1'
#
loop_
_entity.id
_entity.type
_entity.pdbx_description
1 polymer ?
#
loop_
_entity_poly.entity_id
_entity_poly.type
_entity_poly.pdbx_seq_one_letter_code
_entity_poly.pdbx_strand_id
1 'polypeptide(L)'
;MAERKVKRLLGASEITHAFRQLGFKEFRTEGKPQAIKDAFECTKEYVADYEQIKDCRKNSIALLGQPGSGKTHLLTAAANELMRTCYVPVIYFPFVEGFTDLKNDFALLEAKLNRMKQADVLFIDDLFKPVNGKPRATDWQLEQMYSVLNYRYLNHKPILLSSELTIEGLVRVDEALGTRIYEMCSDYLVIIKGAAYELNHRLEGEIMCKLCQTKKVIVEHTGIGVVFHPCPNCRSGTDLTPVIQKLEQMLTAGKARLNIYD
;
A
#
# COMPACT_ATOMS: atom_id res chain seq x y z
N MET A 1 34.37 3.18 6.01
CA MET A 1 33.82 2.09 6.85
C MET A 1 32.28 2.06 6.84
N ALA A 2 31.61 3.20 6.99
CA ALA A 2 30.14 3.31 6.95
C ALA A 2 29.49 2.73 5.66
N GLU A 3 29.97 3.12 4.48
CA GLU A 3 29.41 2.61 3.20
C GLU A 3 29.52 1.08 3.05
N ARG A 4 30.63 0.49 3.50
CA ARG A 4 30.83 -0.97 3.48
C ARG A 4 29.85 -1.68 4.41
N LYS A 5 29.52 -1.07 5.56
CA LYS A 5 28.51 -1.56 6.51
C LYS A 5 27.11 -1.50 5.89
N VAL A 6 26.72 -0.37 5.31
CA VAL A 6 25.42 -0.19 4.63
C VAL A 6 25.26 -1.19 3.48
N LYS A 7 26.28 -1.35 2.62
CA LYS A 7 26.26 -2.31 1.51
C LYS A 7 26.05 -3.75 1.99
N ARG A 8 26.65 -4.12 3.13
CA ARG A 8 26.44 -5.43 3.77
C ARG A 8 25.00 -5.60 4.27
N LEU A 9 24.44 -4.59 4.94
CA LEU A 9 23.06 -4.62 5.44
C LEU A 9 22.06 -4.75 4.28
N LEU A 10 22.19 -3.93 3.24
CA LEU A 10 21.34 -4.01 2.05
C LEU A 10 21.46 -5.36 1.34
N GLY A 11 22.66 -5.94 1.27
CA GLY A 11 22.86 -7.28 0.72
C GLY A 11 22.17 -8.38 1.53
N ALA A 12 22.11 -8.23 2.85
CA ALA A 12 21.47 -9.18 3.76
C ALA A 12 19.95 -8.96 3.93
N SER A 13 19.38 -7.90 3.38
CA SER A 13 17.99 -7.51 3.64
C SER A 13 16.93 -8.27 2.84
N GLU A 14 17.31 -9.12 1.89
CA GLU A 14 16.40 -9.72 0.89
C GLU A 14 15.63 -8.69 0.03
N ILE A 15 16.00 -7.40 0.12
CA ILE A 15 15.44 -6.32 -0.69
C ILE A 15 16.08 -6.30 -2.09
N THR A 16 15.23 -6.30 -3.11
CA THR A 16 15.65 -6.24 -4.53
C THR A 16 16.34 -4.93 -4.88
N HIS A 17 17.13 -4.91 -5.96
CA HIS A 17 17.84 -3.69 -6.38
C HIS A 17 16.89 -2.51 -6.65
N ALA A 18 15.72 -2.76 -7.25
CA ALA A 18 14.71 -1.73 -7.50
C ALA A 18 14.22 -1.07 -6.20
N PHE A 19 14.00 -1.87 -5.15
CA PHE A 19 13.54 -1.38 -3.86
C PHE A 19 14.61 -0.57 -3.13
N ARG A 20 15.91 -0.84 -3.36
CA ARG A 20 17.02 -0.05 -2.78
C ARG A 20 17.04 1.41 -3.25
N GLN A 21 16.41 1.70 -4.39
CA GLN A 21 16.32 3.05 -4.95
C GLN A 21 15.08 3.81 -4.47
N LEU A 22 14.16 3.16 -3.74
CA LEU A 22 12.99 3.83 -3.18
C LEU A 22 13.36 4.54 -1.88
N GLY A 23 13.19 5.86 -1.86
CA GLY A 23 13.34 6.69 -0.67
C GLY A 23 12.18 7.67 -0.52
N PHE A 24 12.22 8.46 0.56
CA PHE A 24 11.22 9.50 0.81
C PHE A 24 11.25 10.60 -0.25
N LYS A 25 12.42 10.88 -0.85
CA LYS A 25 12.58 11.91 -1.89
C LYS A 25 11.87 11.51 -3.19
N GLU A 26 11.82 10.22 -3.48
CA GLU A 26 11.19 9.66 -4.67
C GLU A 26 9.67 9.52 -4.51
N PHE A 27 9.12 9.77 -3.31
CA PHE A 27 7.69 9.69 -3.05
C PHE A 27 7.02 11.06 -3.25
N ARG A 28 6.12 11.16 -4.24
CA ARG A 28 5.38 12.40 -4.54
C ARG A 28 4.17 12.59 -3.63
N THR A 29 4.14 13.70 -2.89
CA THR A 29 3.03 14.10 -2.01
C THR A 29 2.22 15.28 -2.56
N GLU A 30 2.74 16.02 -3.56
CA GLU A 30 2.03 17.15 -4.16
C GLU A 30 0.74 16.70 -4.83
N GLY A 31 -0.35 17.41 -4.54
CA GLY A 31 -1.67 17.10 -5.08
C GLY A 31 -2.30 15.81 -4.56
N LYS A 32 -1.66 15.08 -3.62
CA LYS A 32 -2.23 13.84 -3.06
C LYS A 32 -3.28 14.11 -1.98
N PRO A 33 -4.24 13.19 -1.80
CA PRO A 33 -5.19 13.22 -0.69
C PRO A 33 -4.47 13.22 0.66
N GLN A 34 -5.14 13.77 1.68
CA GLN A 34 -4.55 13.93 3.02
C GLN A 34 -4.07 12.61 3.62
N ALA A 35 -4.83 11.52 3.46
CA ALA A 35 -4.43 10.20 3.95
C ALA A 35 -3.07 9.69 3.43
N ILE A 36 -2.67 10.09 2.21
CA ILE A 36 -1.35 9.74 1.65
C ILE A 36 -0.26 10.59 2.30
N LYS A 37 -0.54 11.87 2.56
CA LYS A 37 0.39 12.77 3.25
C LYS A 37 0.59 12.34 4.70
N ASP A 38 -0.48 11.95 5.37
CA ASP A 38 -0.44 11.43 6.74
C ASP A 38 0.39 10.14 6.81
N ALA A 39 0.21 9.22 5.85
CA ALA A 39 1.03 8.02 5.75
C ALA A 39 2.51 8.35 5.55
N PHE A 40 2.82 9.34 4.71
CA PHE A 40 4.19 9.79 4.45
C PHE A 40 4.84 10.40 5.72
N GLU A 41 4.17 11.33 6.39
CA GLU A 41 4.73 11.97 7.59
C GLU A 41 4.83 10.99 8.77
N CYS A 42 3.81 10.16 9.03
CA CYS A 42 3.86 9.12 10.05
C CYS A 42 5.05 8.16 9.84
N THR A 43 5.33 7.81 8.57
CA THR A 43 6.47 6.96 8.25
C THR A 43 7.82 7.65 8.52
N LYS A 44 7.91 8.96 8.27
CA LYS A 44 9.11 9.74 8.59
C LYS A 44 9.31 9.91 10.10
N GLU A 45 8.24 10.20 10.83
CA GLU A 45 8.24 10.31 12.29
C GLU A 45 8.70 9.00 12.92
N TYR A 46 8.16 7.85 12.48
CA TYR A 46 8.60 6.54 12.95
C TYR A 46 10.11 6.32 12.80
N VAL A 47 10.70 6.69 11.66
CA VAL A 47 12.15 6.55 11.45
C VAL A 47 12.94 7.49 12.36
N ALA A 48 12.45 8.71 12.58
CA ALA A 48 13.09 9.68 13.47
C ALA A 48 13.07 9.21 14.94
N ASP A 49 11.97 8.59 15.36
CA ASP A 49 11.74 8.13 16.73
C ASP A 49 12.29 6.72 17.01
N TYR A 50 12.75 6.01 15.98
CA TYR A 50 13.10 4.59 16.04
C TYR A 50 14.04 4.26 17.21
N GLU A 51 15.10 5.06 17.41
CA GLU A 51 16.12 4.77 18.43
C GLU A 51 15.56 4.86 19.85
N GLN A 52 14.55 5.71 20.09
CA GLN A 52 13.90 5.86 21.38
C GLN A 52 12.82 4.79 21.63
N ILE A 53 12.19 4.28 20.57
CA ILE A 53 11.05 3.36 20.69
C ILE A 53 11.39 1.89 20.46
N LYS A 54 12.55 1.55 19.87
CA LYS A 54 12.84 0.18 19.39
C LYS A 54 12.66 -0.93 20.42
N ASP A 55 12.88 -0.66 21.71
CA ASP A 55 12.76 -1.64 22.80
C ASP A 55 11.41 -1.55 23.54
N CYS A 56 10.52 -0.65 23.14
CA CYS A 56 9.19 -0.48 23.72
C CYS A 56 8.21 -1.54 23.20
N ARG A 57 7.06 -1.67 23.86
CA ARG A 57 5.93 -2.49 23.37
C ARG A 57 5.35 -1.96 22.05
N LYS A 58 5.27 -0.64 21.93
CA LYS A 58 4.75 0.09 20.78
C LYS A 58 5.91 0.64 19.97
N ASN A 59 6.50 -0.22 19.15
CA ASN A 59 7.77 0.05 18.48
C ASN A 59 7.71 -0.25 16.98
N SER A 60 6.51 -0.38 16.43
CA SER A 60 6.27 -0.85 15.08
C SER A 60 5.40 0.12 14.30
N ILE A 61 5.38 -0.01 12.98
CA ILE A 61 4.56 0.81 12.08
C ILE A 61 3.74 -0.08 11.16
N ALA A 62 2.49 0.32 10.93
CA ALA A 62 1.61 -0.33 9.96
C ALA A 62 0.93 0.68 9.03
N LEU A 63 1.04 0.42 7.72
CA LEU A 63 0.28 1.10 6.69
C LEU A 63 -0.73 0.12 6.11
N LEU A 64 -2.02 0.46 6.21
CA LEU A 64 -3.13 -0.46 5.94
C LEU A 64 -4.11 0.11 4.91
N GLY A 65 -4.90 -0.76 4.28
CA GLY A 65 -6.00 -0.37 3.40
C GLY A 65 -5.64 -0.20 1.93
N GLN A 66 -6.20 0.81 1.26
CA GLN A 66 -6.37 0.90 -0.20
C GLN A 66 -5.14 0.44 -1.01
N PRO A 67 -5.28 -0.52 -1.94
CA PRO A 67 -4.24 -0.91 -2.89
C PRO A 67 -3.71 0.27 -3.72
N GLY A 68 -2.40 0.26 -4.00
CA GLY A 68 -1.76 1.26 -4.85
C GLY A 68 -1.49 2.63 -4.22
N SER A 69 -1.80 2.81 -2.94
CA SER A 69 -1.58 4.04 -2.15
C SER A 69 -0.14 4.28 -1.69
N GLY A 70 0.83 3.49 -2.19
CA GLY A 70 2.24 3.72 -1.88
C GLY A 70 2.77 3.12 -0.57
N LYS A 71 1.97 2.33 0.15
CA LYS A 71 2.36 1.66 1.41
C LYS A 71 3.73 0.95 1.34
N THR A 72 3.89 0.07 0.36
CA THR A 72 5.16 -0.65 0.13
C THR A 72 6.32 0.30 -0.15
N HIS A 73 6.11 1.38 -0.91
CA HIS A 73 7.15 2.38 -1.16
C HIS A 73 7.57 3.06 0.13
N LEU A 74 6.60 3.56 0.92
CA LEU A 74 6.87 4.27 2.17
C LEU A 74 7.62 3.37 3.16
N LEU A 75 7.18 2.13 3.37
CA LEU A 75 7.88 1.21 4.27
C LEU A 75 9.24 0.77 3.73
N THR A 76 9.41 0.69 2.41
CA THR A 76 10.73 0.47 1.81
C THR A 76 11.65 1.67 2.05
N ALA A 77 11.13 2.90 1.93
CA ALA A 77 11.86 4.11 2.23
C ALA A 77 12.29 4.14 3.71
N ALA A 78 11.40 3.77 4.63
CA ALA A 78 11.73 3.61 6.05
C ALA A 78 12.81 2.57 6.29
N ALA A 79 12.69 1.37 5.70
CA ALA A 79 13.69 0.32 5.81
C ALA A 79 15.07 0.77 5.30
N ASN A 80 15.10 1.44 4.14
CA ASN A 80 16.32 1.98 3.56
C ASN A 80 16.96 3.05 4.44
N GLU A 81 16.15 3.95 5.01
CA GLU A 81 16.63 4.99 5.91
C GLU A 81 17.22 4.38 7.19
N LEU A 82 16.51 3.47 7.85
CA LEU A 82 16.99 2.75 9.03
C LEU A 82 18.34 2.04 8.79
N MET A 83 18.51 1.39 7.63
CA MET A 83 19.78 0.75 7.27
C MET A 83 20.91 1.75 6.98
N ARG A 84 20.60 2.91 6.41
CA ARG A 84 21.58 3.91 5.96
C ARG A 84 22.02 4.85 7.07
N THR A 85 21.08 5.33 7.89
CA THR A 85 21.33 6.35 8.92
C THR A 85 21.49 5.73 10.30
N CYS A 86 20.60 4.81 10.68
CA CYS A 86 20.65 4.14 11.98
C CYS A 86 21.54 2.88 11.99
N TYR A 87 21.96 2.39 10.82
CA TYR A 87 22.71 1.15 10.64
C TYR A 87 22.01 -0.10 11.20
N VAL A 88 20.67 -0.09 11.17
CA VAL A 88 19.82 -1.15 11.69
C VAL A 88 19.58 -2.17 10.58
N PRO A 89 19.89 -3.46 10.77
CA PRO A 89 19.52 -4.52 9.85
C PRO A 89 17.99 -4.66 9.71
N VAL A 90 17.51 -4.63 8.47
CA VAL A 90 16.10 -4.91 8.14
C VAL A 90 16.04 -6.17 7.30
N ILE A 91 15.13 -7.09 7.60
CA ILE A 91 14.80 -8.24 6.76
C ILE A 91 13.45 -7.99 6.08
N TYR A 92 13.43 -8.05 4.75
CA TYR A 92 12.22 -7.96 3.94
C TYR A 92 11.59 -9.34 3.72
N PHE A 93 10.29 -9.41 3.89
CA PHE A 93 9.49 -10.61 3.68
C PHE A 93 8.23 -10.28 2.86
N PRO A 94 8.21 -10.62 1.56
CA PRO A 94 7.01 -10.48 0.73
C PRO A 94 6.04 -11.62 1.04
N PHE A 95 4.94 -11.37 1.75
CA PHE A 95 4.05 -12.44 2.24
C PHE A 95 3.48 -13.32 1.11
N VAL A 96 3.07 -12.70 -0.01
CA VAL A 96 2.43 -13.39 -1.13
C VAL A 96 3.36 -14.41 -1.79
N GLU A 97 4.64 -14.07 -1.94
CA GLU A 97 5.64 -14.89 -2.65
C GLU A 97 6.47 -15.73 -1.68
N GLY A 98 6.68 -15.22 -0.46
CA GLY A 98 7.68 -15.69 0.49
C GLY A 98 7.46 -17.09 1.03
N PHE A 99 6.27 -17.67 0.83
CA PHE A 99 5.90 -19.03 1.23
C PHE A 99 5.86 -20.03 0.06
N THR A 100 5.94 -19.58 -1.19
CA THR A 100 5.77 -20.43 -2.39
C THR A 100 6.87 -21.50 -2.48
N ASP A 101 8.10 -21.13 -2.10
CA ASP A 101 9.28 -22.00 -2.24
C ASP A 101 9.57 -22.85 -0.99
N LEU A 102 8.79 -22.71 0.08
CA LEU A 102 9.11 -23.27 1.40
C LEU A 102 8.31 -24.51 1.77
N LYS A 103 7.28 -24.86 1.00
CA LYS A 103 6.38 -25.98 1.35
C LYS A 103 7.07 -27.36 1.31
N ASN A 104 8.15 -27.49 0.54
CA ASN A 104 8.80 -28.78 0.30
C ASN A 104 10.16 -28.91 1.01
N ASP A 105 10.63 -27.87 1.71
CA ASP A 105 11.91 -27.87 2.43
C ASP A 105 11.73 -27.29 3.84
N PHE A 106 11.54 -28.19 4.81
CA PHE A 106 11.33 -27.84 6.22
C PHE A 106 12.56 -27.16 6.85
N ALA A 107 13.77 -27.54 6.48
CA ALA A 107 14.98 -26.96 7.05
C ALA A 107 15.17 -25.52 6.57
N LEU A 108 14.91 -25.26 5.29
CA LEU A 108 14.93 -23.91 4.72
C LEU A 108 13.84 -23.03 5.33
N LEU A 109 12.62 -23.58 5.50
CA LEU A 109 11.53 -22.90 6.19
C LEU A 109 11.93 -22.49 7.61
N GLU A 110 12.44 -23.42 8.42
CA GLU A 110 12.81 -23.15 9.80
C GLU A 110 13.89 -22.08 9.89
N ALA A 111 14.92 -22.16 9.04
CA ALA A 111 15.97 -21.15 8.96
C ALA A 111 15.40 -19.76 8.63
N LYS A 112 14.47 -19.67 7.66
CA LYS A 112 13.82 -18.41 7.29
C LYS A 112 12.95 -17.85 8.41
N LEU A 113 12.14 -18.68 9.05
CA LEU A 113 11.29 -18.27 10.17
C LEU A 113 12.14 -17.79 11.36
N ASN A 114 13.25 -18.47 11.66
CA ASN A 114 14.18 -18.05 12.70
C ASN A 114 14.84 -16.70 12.36
N ARG A 115 15.22 -16.49 11.10
CA ARG A 115 15.71 -15.19 10.64
C ARG A 115 14.67 -14.08 10.81
N MET A 116 13.42 -14.33 10.44
CA MET A 116 12.31 -13.39 10.62
C MET A 116 12.04 -13.07 12.10
N LYS A 117 12.15 -14.08 12.98
CA LYS A 117 12.02 -13.91 14.43
C LYS A 117 13.13 -13.05 15.02
N GLN A 118 14.38 -13.31 14.64
CA GLN A 118 15.56 -12.73 15.29
C GLN A 118 15.99 -11.38 14.73
N ALA A 119 15.62 -11.04 13.49
CA ALA A 119 15.98 -9.77 12.85
C ALA A 119 15.66 -8.56 13.74
N ASP A 120 16.50 -7.53 13.69
CA ASP A 120 16.29 -6.29 14.46
C ASP A 120 14.99 -5.62 14.01
N VAL A 121 14.79 -5.48 12.69
CA VAL A 121 13.52 -5.04 12.11
C VAL A 121 13.07 -6.04 11.04
N LEU A 122 11.79 -6.42 11.07
CA LEU A 122 11.16 -7.26 10.05
C LEU A 122 10.16 -6.42 9.24
N PHE A 123 10.37 -6.31 7.95
CA PHE A 123 9.41 -5.72 7.02
C PHE A 123 8.56 -6.81 6.38
N ILE A 124 7.29 -6.88 6.76
CA ILE A 124 6.28 -7.78 6.19
C ILE A 124 5.48 -6.99 5.16
N ASP A 125 5.56 -7.38 3.89
CA ASP A 125 4.84 -6.71 2.80
C ASP A 125 3.64 -7.53 2.31
N ASP A 126 2.52 -6.84 2.07
CA ASP A 126 1.25 -7.37 1.55
C ASP A 126 0.67 -8.53 2.40
N LEU A 127 0.68 -8.39 3.73
CA LEU A 127 0.15 -9.40 4.64
C LEU A 127 -1.33 -9.68 4.36
N PHE A 128 -1.67 -10.96 4.15
CA PHE A 128 -3.04 -11.45 3.90
C PHE A 128 -3.78 -10.78 2.75
N LYS A 129 -3.04 -10.33 1.73
CA LYS A 129 -3.57 -9.68 0.53
C LYS A 129 -4.88 -10.31 0.05
N PRO A 130 -6.00 -9.57 0.04
CA PRO A 130 -7.29 -10.14 -0.31
C PRO A 130 -7.36 -10.63 -1.77
N VAL A 131 -8.10 -11.71 -1.99
CA VAL A 131 -8.54 -12.15 -3.32
C VAL A 131 -10.06 -12.20 -3.30
N ASN A 132 -10.71 -11.50 -4.24
CA ASN A 132 -12.17 -11.36 -4.29
C ASN A 132 -12.77 -10.86 -2.96
N GLY A 133 -12.11 -9.90 -2.32
CA GLY A 133 -12.54 -9.29 -1.06
C GLY A 133 -12.36 -10.16 0.19
N LYS A 134 -11.80 -11.36 0.06
CA LYS A 134 -11.50 -12.25 1.20
C LYS A 134 -10.00 -12.27 1.48
N PRO A 135 -9.56 -12.15 2.76
CA PRO A 135 -8.16 -12.35 3.13
C PRO A 135 -7.61 -13.65 2.56
N ARG A 136 -6.41 -13.61 1.97
CA ARG A 136 -5.76 -14.82 1.46
C ARG A 136 -4.64 -15.27 2.40
N ALA A 137 -4.89 -16.36 3.11
CA ALA A 137 -3.88 -17.10 3.86
C ALA A 137 -4.36 -18.56 3.96
N THR A 138 -3.45 -19.52 3.78
CA THR A 138 -3.74 -20.90 4.21
C THR A 138 -3.54 -21.00 5.72
N ASP A 139 -4.21 -21.94 6.40
CA ASP A 139 -4.05 -22.15 7.84
C ASP A 139 -2.58 -22.30 8.24
N TRP A 140 -1.82 -23.07 7.46
CA TRP A 140 -0.38 -23.21 7.65
C TRP A 140 0.41 -21.88 7.56
N GLN A 141 0.06 -20.97 6.64
CA GLN A 141 0.71 -19.66 6.52
C GLN A 141 0.36 -18.78 7.72
N LEU A 142 -0.90 -18.86 8.18
CA LEU A 142 -1.37 -18.16 9.37
C LEU A 142 -0.62 -18.64 10.62
N GLU A 143 -0.46 -19.95 10.80
CA GLU A 143 0.33 -20.54 11.89
C GLU A 143 1.78 -20.07 11.88
N GLN A 144 2.43 -20.05 10.71
CA GLN A 144 3.81 -19.57 10.60
C GLN A 144 3.93 -18.09 10.94
N MET A 145 3.02 -17.25 10.42
CA MET A 145 3.02 -15.82 10.72
C MET A 145 2.70 -15.53 12.18
N TYR A 146 1.77 -16.28 12.78
CA TYR A 146 1.49 -16.21 14.20
C TYR A 146 2.73 -16.52 15.03
N SER A 147 3.46 -17.60 14.69
CA SER A 147 4.72 -17.99 15.36
C SER A 147 5.77 -16.87 15.31
N VAL A 148 5.95 -16.23 14.15
CA VAL A 148 6.90 -15.11 13.98
C VAL A 148 6.45 -13.88 14.77
N LEU A 149 5.21 -13.43 14.57
CA LEU A 149 4.69 -12.21 15.19
C LEU A 149 4.59 -12.34 16.70
N ASN A 150 4.17 -13.49 17.23
CA ASN A 150 4.12 -13.73 18.66
C ASN A 150 5.52 -13.67 19.30
N TYR A 151 6.53 -14.29 18.67
CA TYR A 151 7.90 -14.18 19.16
C TYR A 151 8.36 -12.72 19.20
N ARG A 152 8.14 -11.97 18.11
CA ARG A 152 8.56 -10.57 18.03
C ARG A 152 7.83 -9.68 19.04
N TYR A 153 6.54 -9.89 19.21
CA TYR A 153 5.71 -9.21 20.21
C TYR A 153 6.22 -9.41 21.64
N LEU A 154 6.55 -10.66 22.00
CA LEU A 154 7.05 -11.00 23.34
C LEU A 154 8.47 -10.49 23.60
N ASN A 155 9.27 -10.31 22.55
CA ASN A 155 10.67 -9.89 22.63
C ASN A 155 10.87 -8.42 22.22
N HIS A 156 9.80 -7.62 22.12
CA HIS A 156 9.84 -6.22 21.74
C HIS A 156 10.64 -5.97 20.44
N LYS A 157 10.42 -6.79 19.41
CA LYS A 157 11.13 -6.67 18.13
C LYS A 157 10.26 -5.96 17.08
N PRO A 158 10.66 -4.77 16.58
CA PRO A 158 9.89 -3.94 15.66
C PRO A 158 9.45 -4.64 14.35
N ILE A 159 8.26 -4.30 13.86
CA ILE A 159 7.82 -4.68 12.51
C ILE A 159 7.48 -3.44 11.67
N LEU A 160 7.77 -3.51 10.37
CA LEU A 160 7.17 -2.65 9.35
C LEU A 160 6.11 -3.50 8.64
N LEU A 161 4.86 -3.09 8.64
CA LEU A 161 3.77 -3.90 8.10
C LEU A 161 2.99 -3.15 7.01
N SER A 162 2.88 -3.74 5.82
CA SER A 162 1.85 -3.35 4.85
C SER A 162 0.78 -4.42 4.72
N SER A 163 -0.47 -4.00 4.56
CA SER A 163 -1.58 -4.88 4.19
C SER A 163 -2.68 -4.10 3.47
N GLU A 164 -3.44 -4.79 2.62
CA GLU A 164 -4.65 -4.24 2.01
C GLU A 164 -5.88 -4.37 2.92
N LEU A 165 -5.76 -5.08 4.04
CA LEU A 165 -6.77 -5.17 5.09
C LEU A 165 -6.70 -3.97 6.03
N THR A 166 -7.82 -3.67 6.70
CA THR A 166 -7.83 -2.80 7.88
C THR A 166 -7.49 -3.60 9.14
N ILE A 167 -7.36 -2.93 10.30
CA ILE A 167 -7.17 -3.62 11.58
C ILE A 167 -8.33 -4.59 11.84
N GLU A 168 -9.57 -4.17 11.59
CA GLU A 168 -10.73 -5.06 11.74
C GLU A 168 -10.65 -6.26 10.80
N GLY A 169 -10.09 -6.07 9.60
CA GLY A 169 -9.81 -7.16 8.67
C GLY A 169 -8.77 -8.14 9.21
N LEU A 170 -7.69 -7.66 9.82
CA LEU A 170 -6.66 -8.50 10.44
C LEU A 170 -7.21 -9.28 11.65
N VAL A 171 -7.98 -8.62 12.52
CA VAL A 171 -8.63 -9.26 13.69
C VAL A 171 -9.60 -10.35 13.25
N ARG A 172 -10.29 -10.18 12.11
CA ARG A 172 -11.16 -11.23 11.54
C ARG A 172 -10.40 -12.42 10.96
N VAL A 173 -9.14 -12.24 10.56
CA VAL A 173 -8.29 -13.36 10.12
C VAL A 173 -7.89 -14.19 11.34
N ASP A 174 -7.37 -13.54 12.36
CA ASP A 174 -7.06 -14.13 13.66
C ASP A 174 -7.03 -13.04 14.73
N GLU A 175 -7.84 -13.20 15.78
CA GLU A 175 -8.03 -12.16 16.79
C GLU A 175 -6.74 -11.89 17.57
N ALA A 176 -6.02 -12.94 17.95
CA ALA A 176 -4.80 -12.83 18.73
C ALA A 176 -3.65 -12.19 17.93
N LEU A 177 -3.50 -12.53 16.66
CA LEU A 177 -2.54 -11.91 15.75
C LEU A 177 -2.90 -10.45 15.47
N GLY A 178 -4.16 -10.19 15.12
CA GLY A 178 -4.64 -8.85 14.76
C GLY A 178 -4.50 -7.86 15.92
N THR A 179 -4.86 -8.26 17.14
CA THR A 179 -4.75 -7.42 18.35
C THR A 179 -3.29 -7.14 18.74
N ARG A 180 -2.39 -8.13 18.60
CA ARG A 180 -0.95 -7.89 18.82
C ARG A 180 -0.35 -6.92 17.82
N ILE A 181 -0.68 -7.07 16.53
CA ILE A 181 -0.27 -6.11 15.49
C ILE A 181 -0.76 -4.72 15.84
N TYR A 182 -2.05 -4.60 16.22
CA TYR A 182 -2.62 -3.32 16.61
C TYR A 182 -1.86 -2.68 17.78
N GLU A 183 -1.58 -3.43 18.85
CA GLU A 183 -0.84 -2.90 20.00
C GLU A 183 0.56 -2.43 19.60
N MET A 184 1.32 -3.27 18.88
CA MET A 184 2.69 -2.96 18.43
C MET A 184 2.75 -1.70 17.57
N CYS A 185 1.75 -1.47 16.74
CA CYS A 185 1.73 -0.38 15.76
C CYS A 185 0.87 0.81 16.17
N SER A 186 0.20 0.78 17.34
CA SER A 186 -0.86 1.74 17.70
C SER A 186 -0.44 3.21 17.67
N ASP A 187 0.84 3.51 17.93
CA ASP A 187 1.37 4.88 17.88
C ASP A 187 1.77 5.30 16.44
N TYR A 188 2.02 4.35 15.55
CA TYR A 188 2.38 4.57 14.13
C TYR A 188 1.52 3.69 13.21
N LEU A 189 0.21 3.92 13.24
CA LEU A 189 -0.77 3.19 12.43
C LEU A 189 -1.54 4.15 11.52
N VAL A 190 -1.47 3.92 10.21
CA VAL A 190 -2.26 4.66 9.23
C VAL A 190 -3.14 3.72 8.42
N ILE A 191 -4.44 3.97 8.41
CA ILE A 191 -5.42 3.22 7.62
C ILE A 191 -5.90 4.10 6.46
N ILE A 192 -5.44 3.79 5.26
CA ILE A 192 -5.74 4.53 4.04
C ILE A 192 -7.06 4.00 3.47
N LYS A 193 -8.13 4.78 3.55
CA LYS A 193 -9.46 4.46 3.01
C LYS A 193 -9.85 5.47 1.93
N GLY A 194 -10.45 5.00 0.84
CA GLY A 194 -11.00 5.86 -0.22
C GLY A 194 -11.06 5.16 -1.58
N ALA A 195 -11.46 5.90 -2.60
CA ALA A 195 -11.63 5.33 -3.94
C ALA A 195 -10.29 5.02 -4.61
N ALA A 196 -10.23 3.91 -5.35
CA ALA A 196 -9.03 3.47 -6.06
C ALA A 196 -8.45 4.56 -6.98
N TYR A 197 -9.29 5.28 -7.73
CA TYR A 197 -8.84 6.32 -8.67
C TYR A 197 -8.27 7.58 -8.00
N GLU A 198 -8.59 7.81 -6.73
CA GLU A 198 -8.09 8.97 -5.97
C GLU A 198 -6.77 8.67 -5.27
N LEU A 199 -6.61 7.42 -4.82
CA LEU A 199 -5.52 7.01 -3.94
C LEU A 199 -4.47 6.14 -4.62
N ASN A 200 -4.78 5.52 -5.76
CA ASN A 200 -3.84 4.62 -6.43
C ASN A 200 -2.87 5.41 -7.32
N HIS A 201 -1.61 5.48 -6.91
CA HIS A 201 -0.53 6.16 -7.65
C HIS A 201 -0.31 5.60 -9.05
N ARG A 202 -0.70 4.34 -9.30
CA ARG A 202 -0.56 3.68 -10.61
C ARG A 202 -1.64 4.11 -11.59
N LEU A 203 -2.73 4.70 -11.11
CA LEU A 203 -3.85 5.19 -11.92
C LEU A 203 -3.81 6.72 -12.13
N GLU A 204 -2.79 7.39 -11.57
CA GLU A 204 -2.57 8.82 -11.80
C GLU A 204 -2.30 9.08 -13.28
N GLY A 205 -3.18 9.82 -13.94
CA GLY A 205 -3.06 10.22 -15.35
C GLY A 205 -3.97 9.48 -16.34
N GLU A 206 -4.63 8.38 -15.94
CA GLU A 206 -5.52 7.62 -16.84
C GLU A 206 -6.92 8.22 -17.01
N ILE A 207 -7.24 9.31 -16.29
CA ILE A 207 -8.53 10.01 -16.39
C ILE A 207 -8.54 11.02 -17.55
N MET A 208 -7.38 11.35 -18.13
CA MET A 208 -7.27 12.41 -19.14
C MET A 208 -6.96 11.85 -20.53
N CYS A 209 -7.85 12.13 -21.48
CA CYS A 209 -7.61 11.83 -22.89
C CYS A 209 -6.34 12.57 -23.39
N LYS A 210 -5.37 11.81 -23.92
CA LYS A 210 -4.09 12.33 -24.44
C LYS A 210 -4.24 13.35 -25.58
N LEU A 211 -5.40 13.38 -26.25
CA LEU A 211 -5.66 14.25 -27.40
C LEU A 211 -6.30 15.61 -27.04
N CYS A 212 -7.19 15.67 -26.05
CA CYS A 212 -7.91 16.92 -25.71
C CYS A 212 -7.48 17.55 -24.39
N GLN A 213 -6.67 16.85 -23.58
CA GLN A 213 -6.03 17.31 -22.34
C GLN A 213 -6.93 17.98 -21.28
N THR A 214 -8.26 18.03 -21.47
CA THR A 214 -9.17 18.82 -20.64
C THR A 214 -10.48 18.11 -20.26
N LYS A 215 -10.78 16.91 -20.79
CA LYS A 215 -12.06 16.24 -20.53
C LYS A 215 -11.89 14.79 -20.08
N LYS A 216 -12.54 14.48 -18.94
CA LYS A 216 -12.60 13.14 -18.34
C LYS A 216 -13.15 12.13 -19.36
N VAL A 217 -12.54 10.95 -19.42
CA VAL A 217 -13.16 9.80 -20.09
C VAL A 217 -14.56 9.61 -19.49
N ILE A 218 -15.59 9.42 -20.32
CA ILE A 218 -16.95 9.18 -19.82
C ILE A 218 -16.92 7.83 -19.11
N VAL A 219 -17.07 7.86 -17.79
CA VAL A 219 -17.16 6.68 -16.94
C VAL A 219 -18.64 6.32 -16.85
N GLU A 220 -19.06 5.27 -17.56
CA GLU A 220 -20.37 4.66 -17.33
C GLU A 220 -20.23 3.55 -16.30
N HIS A 221 -20.91 3.72 -15.17
CA HIS A 221 -21.07 2.68 -14.18
C HIS A 221 -22.21 1.76 -14.61
N THR A 222 -21.88 0.56 -15.05
CA THR A 222 -22.86 -0.51 -15.24
C THR A 222 -22.88 -1.40 -14.00
N GLY A 223 -24.00 -2.10 -13.75
CA GLY A 223 -24.13 -3.02 -12.61
C GLY A 223 -23.13 -4.19 -12.59
N ILE A 224 -22.25 -4.30 -13.60
CA ILE A 224 -21.27 -5.38 -13.78
C ILE A 224 -19.82 -4.83 -13.85
N GLY A 225 -19.64 -3.50 -13.87
CA GLY A 225 -18.32 -2.88 -13.92
C GLY A 225 -18.28 -1.50 -14.58
N VAL A 226 -17.07 -0.97 -14.75
CA VAL A 226 -16.81 0.31 -15.40
C VAL A 226 -16.47 0.07 -16.87
N VAL A 227 -17.22 0.67 -17.79
CA VAL A 227 -16.91 0.66 -19.22
C VAL A 227 -16.25 1.98 -19.58
N PHE A 228 -15.05 1.92 -20.17
CA PHE A 228 -14.34 3.08 -20.69
C PHE A 228 -14.75 3.28 -22.15
N HIS A 229 -15.55 4.31 -22.42
CA HIS A 229 -15.83 4.71 -23.79
C HIS A 229 -14.74 5.66 -24.29
N PRO A 230 -14.10 5.40 -25.45
CA PRO A 230 -13.23 6.39 -26.06
C PRO A 230 -14.05 7.66 -26.31
N CYS A 231 -13.45 8.83 -26.00
CA CYS A 231 -14.08 10.12 -26.21
C CYS A 231 -14.72 10.19 -27.62
N PRO A 232 -16.01 10.57 -27.76
CA PRO A 232 -16.71 10.57 -29.05
C PRO A 232 -15.95 11.31 -30.16
N ASN A 233 -15.26 12.41 -29.81
CA ASN A 233 -14.41 13.18 -30.73
C ASN A 233 -13.18 12.40 -31.22
N CYS A 234 -12.59 11.57 -30.36
CA CYS A 234 -11.45 10.72 -30.73
C CYS A 234 -11.88 9.56 -31.64
N ARG A 235 -13.13 9.09 -31.50
CA ARG A 235 -13.70 8.05 -32.36
C ARG A 235 -14.11 8.59 -33.73
N SER A 236 -14.53 9.85 -33.83
CA SER A 236 -14.97 10.50 -35.08
C SER A 236 -13.86 11.24 -35.84
N GLY A 237 -12.67 11.40 -35.26
CA GLY A 237 -11.57 12.17 -35.86
C GLY A 237 -11.87 13.66 -36.06
N THR A 238 -12.94 14.17 -35.43
CA THR A 238 -13.50 15.51 -35.63
C THR A 238 -13.96 16.09 -34.29
N ASP A 239 -13.77 17.39 -34.07
CA ASP A 239 -14.22 18.04 -32.84
C ASP A 239 -15.75 18.25 -32.85
N LEU A 240 -16.49 17.37 -32.18
CA LEU A 240 -17.94 17.46 -32.04
C LEU A 240 -18.36 18.35 -30.85
N THR A 241 -17.43 19.03 -30.17
CA THR A 241 -17.75 19.93 -29.05
C THR A 241 -18.85 20.95 -29.39
N PRO A 242 -18.85 21.60 -30.57
CA PRO A 242 -19.91 22.53 -30.95
C PRO A 242 -21.28 21.86 -31.10
N VAL A 243 -21.30 20.60 -31.57
CA VAL A 243 -22.53 19.81 -31.76
C VAL A 243 -23.10 19.38 -30.41
N ILE A 244 -22.24 18.91 -29.50
CA ILE A 244 -22.64 18.48 -28.15
C ILE A 244 -23.23 19.66 -27.37
N GLN A 245 -22.55 20.81 -27.36
CA GLN A 245 -23.05 22.02 -26.68
C GLN A 245 -24.40 22.47 -27.25
N LYS A 246 -24.59 22.38 -28.57
CA LYS A 246 -25.86 22.72 -29.22
C LYS A 246 -26.98 21.75 -28.83
N LEU A 247 -26.69 20.45 -28.75
CA LEU A 247 -27.65 19.43 -28.31
C LEU A 247 -28.03 19.61 -26.83
N GLU A 248 -27.07 19.93 -25.96
CA GLU A 248 -27.33 20.22 -24.55
C GLU A 248 -28.19 21.47 -24.37
N GLN A 249 -27.92 22.54 -25.13
CA GLN A 249 -28.77 23.73 -25.15
C GLN A 249 -30.19 23.42 -25.63
N MET A 250 -30.34 22.58 -26.65
CA MET A 250 -31.65 22.14 -27.14
C MET A 250 -32.40 21.27 -26.12
N LEU A 251 -31.70 20.37 -25.41
CA LEU A 251 -32.27 19.56 -24.34
C LEU A 251 -32.69 20.41 -23.15
N THR A 252 -31.88 21.39 -22.74
CA THR A 252 -32.21 22.31 -21.66
C THR A 252 -33.38 23.23 -22.05
N ALA A 253 -33.41 23.74 -23.29
CA ALA A 253 -34.54 24.51 -23.80
C ALA A 253 -35.82 23.66 -23.95
N GLY A 254 -35.69 22.39 -24.33
CA GLY A 254 -36.80 21.44 -24.41
C GLY A 254 -37.37 21.08 -23.03
N LYS A 255 -36.51 20.82 -22.04
CA LYS A 255 -36.90 20.62 -20.64
C LYS A 255 -37.54 21.87 -20.04
N ALA A 256 -37.02 23.05 -20.36
CA ALA A 256 -37.64 24.31 -19.95
C ALA A 256 -39.04 24.50 -20.57
N ARG A 257 -39.29 24.02 -21.79
CA ARG A 257 -40.63 24.05 -22.41
C ARG A 257 -41.60 23.02 -21.83
N LEU A 258 -41.11 21.86 -21.40
CA LEU A 258 -41.92 20.84 -20.74
C LEU A 258 -42.35 21.27 -19.32
N ASN A 259 -41.50 22.02 -18.60
CA ASN A 259 -41.84 22.60 -17.29
C ASN A 259 -42.81 23.80 -17.33
N ILE A 260 -43.31 24.22 -18.50
CA ILE A 260 -44.29 25.32 -18.64
C ILE A 260 -45.73 24.78 -18.78
N TYR A 261 -45.90 23.45 -18.81
CA TYR A 261 -47.21 22.78 -18.87
C TYR A 261 -47.60 22.01 -17.60
N ASP A 262 -46.90 22.26 -16.48
CA ASP A 262 -47.32 21.87 -15.12
C ASP A 262 -47.78 23.11 -14.33
#